data_AF-A0A6G3ZKP1-F1
#
_entry.id   AF-A0A6G3ZKP1-F1
#
_cell.length_a   1.000
_cell.length_b   1.000
_cell.length_c   1.000
_cell.angle_alpha   90.00
_cell.angle_beta   90.00
_cell.angle_gamma   90.00
#
_symmetry.space_group_name_H-M   'P 1'
#
loop_
_entity.id
_entity.type
_entity.pdbx_description
1 polymer ?
#
loop_
_entity_poly.entity_id
_entity_poly.type
_entity_poly.pdbx_seq_one_letter_code
_entity_poly.pdbx_strand_id
1 'polypeptide(L)'
;MQRRPFLRLAVGAAATTAGCLGASGAFAGPTDATASDSDSTRMAAADGPSDAPTLSVSGVETFDYVVRLNDLGDDPTGAVTSAADLSDRERAVLRSAVAGTHRTRDPPEWLRRFASSTSFVERNGTYLRLDDNFPTYRVTAEAVPHGDVTGKVATYEEYERAVTREDYVASGLLRIAREEGIELSYVWPSLAAFFDAYDAARYHGEVVSFSVEVTDSGPPYELSATEVPVSAAVGGPVWNADAASERTRELLRRAGRTRGAYGFDRAPAGLLDELQSHEYVRLDGTFYTSVVEKRAPIPVSVSARVGNGRLRLALDNESDTALTLSGGAPRPFGVVRCRPTDTSNPSSGQTDRADSPDSSTDRLLWTDAYAASDHVRTKGRDVQLVEDVALTTTVDPGATVSETYAVPADLPPGEYAVEGSLGVREARGQRSADESSPTRSSTVGYRVSFTVA
;
A
#
# COMPACT_ATOMS: atom_id res chain seq x y z
N MET A 1 21.52 -28.54 -21.95
CA MET A 1 21.68 -27.53 -20.87
C MET A 1 20.31 -27.02 -20.49
N GLN A 2 19.92 -27.23 -19.23
CA GLN A 2 18.59 -26.93 -18.69
C GLN A 2 18.37 -25.42 -18.62
N ARG A 3 17.29 -24.97 -19.27
CA ARG A 3 16.75 -23.61 -19.10
C ARG A 3 16.11 -23.54 -17.72
N ARG A 4 16.66 -22.70 -16.84
CA ARG A 4 16.01 -22.34 -15.58
C ARG A 4 15.13 -21.11 -15.83
N PRO A 5 13.83 -21.15 -15.51
CA PRO A 5 13.01 -19.95 -15.50
C PRO A 5 13.42 -19.09 -14.29
N PHE A 6 13.87 -17.87 -14.57
CA PHE A 6 14.10 -16.85 -13.55
C PHE A 6 12.76 -16.29 -13.04
N LEU A 7 12.62 -16.34 -11.71
CA LEU A 7 11.83 -15.48 -10.82
C LEU A 7 10.67 -14.69 -11.45
N ARG A 8 9.54 -15.37 -11.63
CA ARG A 8 8.25 -14.77 -11.28
C ARG A 8 8.15 -14.85 -9.76
N LEU A 9 8.24 -13.71 -9.07
CA LEU A 9 7.88 -13.64 -7.66
C LEU A 9 6.43 -14.12 -7.53
N ALA A 10 6.25 -15.20 -6.79
CA ALA A 10 4.98 -15.84 -6.55
C ALA A 10 4.06 -14.87 -5.78
N VAL A 11 3.07 -14.30 -6.47
CA VAL A 11 1.84 -13.82 -5.85
C VAL A 11 1.06 -15.07 -5.44
N GLY A 12 1.32 -15.55 -4.23
CA GLY A 12 0.81 -16.83 -3.77
C GLY A 12 1.42 -17.28 -2.45
N ALA A 13 1.40 -16.41 -1.44
CA ALA A 13 1.54 -16.81 -0.05
C ALA A 13 0.65 -15.91 0.82
N ALA A 14 -0.02 -16.56 1.76
CA ALA A 14 -1.12 -16.05 2.56
C ALA A 14 -0.76 -14.83 3.43
N ALA A 15 -1.83 -14.15 3.84
CA ALA A 15 -1.88 -12.95 4.64
C ALA A 15 -0.86 -12.87 5.79
N THR A 16 -0.13 -11.76 5.81
CA THR A 16 0.24 -11.06 7.04
C THR A 16 -0.08 -9.59 6.81
N THR A 17 -0.87 -9.03 7.71
CA THR A 17 -1.25 -7.62 7.76
C THR A 17 -0.03 -6.77 8.10
N ALA A 18 0.49 -6.02 7.12
CA ALA A 18 1.31 -4.82 7.33
C ALA A 18 1.39 -4.07 5.99
N GLY A 19 1.09 -2.78 6.00
CA GLY A 19 1.16 -1.92 4.82
C GLY A 19 2.62 -1.57 4.53
N CYS A 20 3.25 -2.24 3.58
CA CYS A 20 4.60 -1.91 3.14
C CYS A 20 4.58 -0.85 2.03
N LEU A 21 4.64 0.43 2.42
CA LEU A 21 5.20 1.49 1.58
C LEU A 21 6.25 2.23 2.43
N GLY A 22 7.48 1.74 2.36
CA GLY A 22 8.62 2.33 3.05
C GLY A 22 9.57 2.98 2.05
N ALA A 23 9.49 4.30 1.93
CA ALA A 23 10.52 5.13 1.34
C ALA A 23 11.83 4.96 2.11
N SER A 24 12.93 4.77 1.38
CA SER A 24 14.27 4.63 1.93
C SER A 24 14.82 6.01 2.33
N GLY A 25 15.10 6.21 3.62
CA GLY A 25 15.67 7.46 4.14
C GLY A 25 16.34 7.30 5.49
N ALA A 26 17.64 6.98 5.46
CA ALA A 26 18.68 7.18 6.47
C ALA A 26 18.40 6.81 7.95
N PHE A 27 18.99 5.69 8.35
CA PHE A 27 19.32 5.35 9.74
C PHE A 27 20.20 6.41 10.40
N ALA A 28 19.73 7.00 11.49
CA ALA A 28 20.56 7.53 12.56
C ALA A 28 20.25 6.73 13.84
N GLY A 29 21.28 6.09 14.41
CA GLY A 29 21.16 5.23 15.58
C GLY A 29 20.70 5.96 16.85
N PRO A 30 20.31 5.22 17.90
CA PRO A 30 19.69 5.78 19.08
C PRO A 30 20.73 6.53 19.91
N THR A 31 20.53 7.84 20.07
CA THR A 31 21.13 8.57 21.19
C THR A 31 20.34 8.25 22.44
N ASP A 32 21.02 7.58 23.37
CA ASP A 32 20.66 7.48 24.78
C ASP A 32 20.25 8.86 25.32
N ALA A 33 18.98 8.98 25.71
CA ALA A 33 18.50 10.02 26.59
C ALA A 33 17.73 9.36 27.73
N THR A 34 18.42 9.24 28.86
CA THR A 34 17.91 8.82 30.16
C THR A 34 16.69 9.64 30.61
N ALA A 35 15.59 8.92 30.83
CA ALA A 35 14.49 9.07 31.79
C ALA A 35 14.09 10.46 32.33
N SER A 36 12.79 10.79 32.23
CA SER A 36 11.99 11.24 33.39
C SER A 36 10.48 11.14 33.10
N ASP A 37 9.75 10.51 34.04
CA ASP A 37 8.29 10.43 34.20
C ASP A 37 7.43 9.83 33.08
N SER A 38 7.46 8.50 32.97
CA SER A 38 6.33 7.74 32.42
C SER A 38 5.26 7.56 33.51
N ASP A 39 4.38 8.55 33.64
CA ASP A 39 3.18 8.46 34.45
C ASP A 39 2.22 7.46 33.75
N SER A 40 2.39 6.17 34.04
CA SER A 40 1.58 5.09 33.45
C SER A 40 0.14 5.25 33.91
N THR A 41 -0.67 5.92 33.08
CA THR A 41 -2.06 6.24 33.42
C THR A 41 -2.88 4.96 33.30
N ARG A 42 -3.02 4.23 34.40
CA ARG A 42 -3.95 3.10 34.49
C ARG A 42 -5.39 3.60 34.26
N MET A 43 -6.24 2.76 33.67
CA MET A 43 -7.69 2.90 33.67
C MET A 43 -8.10 3.17 35.11
N ALA A 44 -8.61 4.37 35.37
CA ALA A 44 -9.19 4.67 36.65
C ALA A 44 -10.28 3.62 36.95
N ALA A 45 -10.14 2.92 38.08
CA ALA A 45 -11.27 2.24 38.69
C ALA A 45 -12.36 3.30 38.86
N ALA A 46 -13.58 3.00 38.40
CA ALA A 46 -14.70 3.93 38.48
C ALA A 46 -15.16 4.03 39.94
N ASP A 47 -14.38 4.70 40.78
CA ASP A 47 -14.75 5.06 42.15
C ASP A 47 -15.02 6.58 42.19
N GLY A 48 -16.15 6.97 41.59
CA GLY A 48 -16.84 8.26 41.80
C GLY A 48 -17.26 9.00 40.52
N PRO A 49 -18.18 10.00 40.61
CA PRO A 49 -19.52 9.99 41.22
C PRO A 49 -20.59 9.39 40.25
N SER A 50 -21.84 9.25 40.70
CA SER A 50 -22.93 8.47 40.08
C SER A 50 -23.48 8.94 38.73
N ASP A 51 -22.81 9.83 38.01
CA ASP A 51 -23.28 10.40 36.73
C ASP A 51 -22.48 9.83 35.54
N ALA A 52 -22.14 8.54 35.59
CA ALA A 52 -21.60 7.86 34.41
C ALA A 52 -22.72 7.73 33.37
N PRO A 53 -22.45 8.04 32.08
CA PRO A 53 -23.46 7.94 31.03
C PRO A 53 -24.05 6.53 31.00
N THR A 54 -25.37 6.44 30.81
CA THR A 54 -26.03 5.13 30.74
C THR A 54 -25.73 4.53 29.38
N LEU A 55 -24.99 3.42 29.38
CA LEU A 55 -24.61 2.71 28.17
C LEU A 55 -25.51 1.49 27.96
N SER A 56 -25.92 1.25 26.71
CA SER A 56 -26.58 -0.01 26.30
C SER A 56 -26.02 -0.49 24.97
N VAL A 57 -25.79 -1.79 24.81
CA VAL A 57 -25.43 -2.37 23.50
C VAL A 57 -26.72 -2.48 22.67
N SER A 58 -26.73 -1.85 21.50
CA SER A 58 -27.87 -1.90 20.56
C SER A 58 -27.71 -3.01 19.53
N GLY A 59 -26.48 -3.42 19.21
CA GLY A 59 -26.22 -4.51 18.28
C GLY A 59 -24.78 -5.00 18.25
N VAL A 60 -24.61 -6.27 17.88
CA VAL A 60 -23.31 -6.87 17.57
C VAL A 60 -23.44 -7.66 16.28
N GLU A 61 -22.58 -7.35 15.31
CA GLU A 61 -22.60 -7.91 13.97
C GLU A 61 -21.23 -8.50 13.65
N THR A 62 -21.24 -9.67 13.01
CA THR A 62 -20.08 -10.26 12.34
C THR A 62 -20.46 -10.54 10.90
N PHE A 63 -19.55 -10.28 9.98
CA PHE A 63 -19.91 -10.28 8.56
C PHE A 63 -19.55 -11.57 7.85
N ASP A 64 -20.41 -12.04 6.94
CA ASP A 64 -20.15 -13.26 6.15
C ASP A 64 -18.96 -13.09 5.18
N TYR A 65 -18.82 -11.89 4.62
CA TYR A 65 -17.77 -11.53 3.67
C TYR A 65 -16.96 -10.36 4.19
N VAL A 66 -15.67 -10.38 3.87
CA VAL A 66 -14.75 -9.29 4.20
C VAL A 66 -13.86 -9.02 2.99
N VAL A 67 -13.77 -7.75 2.59
CA VAL A 67 -12.93 -7.27 1.51
C VAL A 67 -12.07 -6.11 1.98
N ARG A 68 -10.89 -5.95 1.39
CA ARG A 68 -10.05 -4.77 1.59
C ARG A 68 -9.83 -4.08 0.25
N LEU A 69 -10.13 -2.79 0.20
CA LEU A 69 -9.80 -1.90 -0.90
C LEU A 69 -8.82 -0.85 -0.38
N ASN A 70 -7.59 -0.84 -0.89
CA ASN A 70 -6.63 0.21 -0.57
C ASN A 70 -6.65 1.21 -1.72
N ASP A 71 -6.95 2.47 -1.41
CA ASP A 71 -6.94 3.58 -2.37
C ASP A 71 -5.51 3.83 -2.87
N LEU A 72 -5.33 3.80 -4.18
CA LEU A 72 -4.07 4.05 -4.90
C LEU A 72 -4.09 5.37 -5.68
N GLY A 73 -5.15 6.18 -5.55
CA GLY A 73 -5.31 7.41 -6.32
C GLY A 73 -5.70 7.15 -7.78
N ASP A 74 -5.24 8.00 -8.68
CA ASP A 74 -5.54 7.98 -10.11
C ASP A 74 -4.49 7.24 -10.97
N ASP A 75 -3.31 6.99 -10.41
CA ASP A 75 -2.26 6.19 -11.03
C ASP A 75 -1.60 5.24 -10.00
N PRO A 76 -1.95 3.94 -10.01
CA PRO A 76 -1.42 2.97 -9.06
C PRO A 76 0.08 2.67 -9.25
N THR A 77 0.65 3.04 -10.39
CA THR A 77 2.05 2.73 -10.75
C THR A 77 2.98 3.94 -10.73
N GLY A 78 2.42 5.15 -10.75
CA GLY A 78 3.17 6.40 -10.99
C GLY A 78 3.78 6.50 -12.40
N ALA A 79 3.41 5.61 -13.33
CA ALA A 79 3.96 5.53 -14.68
C ALA A 79 3.08 6.19 -15.75
N VAL A 80 1.86 6.60 -15.40
CA VAL A 80 0.89 7.22 -16.32
C VAL A 80 0.90 8.73 -16.14
N THR A 81 1.27 9.46 -17.19
CA THR A 81 1.24 10.92 -17.18
C THR A 81 -0.11 11.43 -17.69
N SER A 82 -0.76 12.38 -17.01
CA SER A 82 -1.94 13.03 -17.59
C SER A 82 -1.53 13.93 -18.76
N ALA A 83 -2.28 13.91 -19.86
CA ALA A 83 -2.07 14.81 -20.99
C ALA A 83 -2.18 16.30 -20.59
N ALA A 84 -2.87 16.60 -19.50
CA ALA A 84 -2.98 17.96 -18.95
C ALA A 84 -1.66 18.46 -18.33
N ASP A 85 -0.85 17.55 -17.78
CA ASP A 85 0.43 17.87 -17.13
C ASP A 85 1.57 18.07 -18.13
N LEU A 86 1.37 17.65 -19.39
CA LEU A 86 2.32 17.86 -20.47
C LEU A 86 2.45 19.33 -20.85
N SER A 87 3.67 19.74 -21.19
CA SER A 87 3.94 21.07 -21.75
C SER A 87 3.23 21.28 -23.10
N ASP A 88 3.07 22.54 -23.53
CA ASP A 88 2.45 22.84 -24.83
C ASP A 88 3.15 22.13 -26.00
N ARG A 89 4.47 21.98 -25.89
CA ARG A 89 5.31 21.33 -26.90
C ARG A 89 5.10 19.82 -26.92
N GLU A 90 5.07 19.18 -25.77
CA GLU A 90 4.79 17.74 -25.64
C GLU A 90 3.36 17.41 -26.08
N ARG A 91 2.37 18.24 -25.70
CA ARG A 91 0.99 18.11 -26.21
C ARG A 91 0.91 18.24 -27.72
N ALA A 92 1.72 19.11 -28.34
CA ALA A 92 1.77 19.22 -29.80
C ALA A 92 2.33 17.95 -30.46
N VAL A 93 3.40 17.37 -29.89
CA VAL A 93 3.96 16.09 -30.35
C VAL A 93 2.96 14.95 -30.15
N LEU A 94 2.36 14.82 -28.97
CA LEU A 94 1.34 13.82 -28.66
C LEU A 94 0.18 13.89 -29.67
N ARG A 95 -0.32 15.09 -30.00
CA ARG A 95 -1.37 15.25 -31.02
C ARG A 95 -0.93 14.74 -32.39
N SER A 96 0.31 15.00 -32.79
CA SER A 96 0.89 14.49 -34.04
C SER A 96 1.05 12.97 -34.01
N ALA A 97 1.46 12.41 -32.88
CA ALA A 97 1.63 10.97 -32.67
C ALA A 97 0.29 10.23 -32.68
N VAL A 98 -0.76 10.80 -32.06
CA VAL A 98 -2.12 10.24 -32.07
C VAL A 98 -2.76 10.30 -33.46
N ALA A 99 -2.49 11.36 -34.24
CA ALA A 99 -3.00 11.46 -35.61
C ALA A 99 -2.30 10.49 -36.60
N GLY A 100 -1.20 9.86 -36.16
CA GLY A 100 -0.45 8.89 -36.94
C GLY A 100 0.94 8.70 -36.36
N THR A 101 1.88 9.57 -36.70
CA THR A 101 3.26 9.49 -36.22
C THR A 101 3.89 10.87 -36.24
N HIS A 102 4.60 11.23 -35.17
CA HIS A 102 5.49 12.37 -35.18
C HIS A 102 6.84 11.96 -35.77
N ARG A 103 7.25 12.62 -36.87
CA ARG A 103 8.48 12.31 -37.60
C ARG A 103 9.52 13.41 -37.46
N THR A 104 10.77 13.05 -37.20
CA THR A 104 11.91 13.96 -37.21
C THR A 104 13.15 13.28 -37.80
N ARG A 105 14.06 14.08 -38.38
CA ARG A 105 15.37 13.58 -38.83
C ARG A 105 16.42 13.63 -37.72
N ASP A 106 16.22 14.51 -36.75
CA ASP A 106 17.12 14.72 -35.63
C ASP A 106 16.26 15.05 -34.38
N PRO A 107 16.03 14.07 -33.48
CA PRO A 107 15.19 14.29 -32.32
C PRO A 107 15.96 15.16 -31.32
N PRO A 108 15.47 16.38 -31.02
CA PRO A 108 16.11 17.23 -30.03
C PRO A 108 16.08 16.58 -28.64
N GLU A 109 17.00 16.99 -27.75
CA GLU A 109 17.21 16.36 -26.43
C GLU A 109 15.91 16.21 -25.61
N TRP A 110 15.11 17.28 -25.51
CA TRP A 110 13.85 17.25 -24.78
C TRP A 110 12.85 16.22 -25.33
N LEU A 111 12.87 15.93 -26.63
CA LEU A 111 11.95 14.96 -27.24
C LEU A 111 12.37 13.53 -26.88
N ARG A 112 13.70 13.27 -26.88
CA ARG A 112 14.24 11.98 -26.41
C ARG A 112 13.97 11.79 -24.92
N ARG A 113 14.17 12.84 -24.11
CA ARG A 113 13.84 12.84 -22.69
C ARG A 113 12.35 12.51 -22.50
N PHE A 114 11.45 13.21 -23.18
CA PHE A 114 10.01 12.99 -23.12
C PHE A 114 9.63 11.54 -23.47
N ALA A 115 10.09 11.02 -24.61
CA ALA A 115 9.80 9.64 -25.02
C ALA A 115 10.32 8.61 -24.00
N SER A 116 11.50 8.83 -23.43
CA SER A 116 12.08 7.93 -22.43
C SER A 116 11.39 7.97 -21.05
N SER A 117 10.85 9.12 -20.65
CA SER A 117 10.24 9.29 -19.32
C SER A 117 8.74 9.06 -19.30
N THR A 118 8.09 9.06 -20.46
CA THR A 118 6.64 9.04 -20.57
C THR A 118 6.21 7.89 -21.48
N SER A 119 6.12 6.69 -20.91
CA SER A 119 5.67 5.51 -21.66
C SER A 119 4.16 5.47 -21.87
N PHE A 120 3.39 6.02 -20.93
CA PHE A 120 1.93 6.05 -20.99
C PHE A 120 1.38 7.45 -20.73
N VAL A 121 0.37 7.83 -21.51
CA VAL A 121 -0.35 9.10 -21.36
C VAL A 121 -1.85 8.84 -21.24
N GLU A 122 -2.48 9.39 -20.21
CA GLU A 122 -3.94 9.44 -20.07
C GLU A 122 -4.50 10.69 -20.76
N ARG A 123 -5.56 10.53 -21.55
CA ARG A 123 -6.25 11.63 -22.22
C ARG A 123 -7.75 11.36 -22.25
N ASN A 124 -8.52 12.08 -21.43
CA ASN A 124 -9.99 12.04 -21.42
C ASN A 124 -10.55 10.62 -21.18
N GLY A 125 -9.92 9.84 -20.31
CA GLY A 125 -10.26 8.46 -19.99
C GLY A 125 -9.64 7.41 -20.92
N THR A 126 -8.98 7.82 -22.00
CA THR A 126 -8.26 6.95 -22.92
C THR A 126 -6.78 6.88 -22.53
N TYR A 127 -6.21 5.67 -22.53
CA TYR A 127 -4.79 5.46 -22.24
C TYR A 127 -4.04 5.22 -23.54
N LEU A 128 -2.95 5.96 -23.73
CA LEU A 128 -2.10 5.91 -24.92
C LEU A 128 -0.73 5.40 -24.49
N ARG A 129 -0.21 4.38 -25.17
CA ARG A 129 1.20 4.00 -25.09
C ARG A 129 1.99 4.80 -26.11
N LEU A 130 3.10 5.39 -25.68
CA LEU A 130 4.06 6.02 -26.55
C LEU A 130 5.13 5.00 -26.94
N ASP A 131 5.31 4.82 -28.24
CA ASP A 131 6.33 3.94 -28.82
C ASP A 131 7.22 4.79 -29.73
N ASP A 132 8.55 4.63 -29.59
CA ASP A 132 9.54 5.33 -30.41
C ASP A 132 10.60 4.40 -30.99
N ASN A 133 11.31 4.88 -32.00
CA ASN A 133 12.46 4.19 -32.60
C ASN A 133 13.77 4.97 -32.40
N PHE A 134 13.86 5.79 -31.34
CA PHE A 134 15.05 6.55 -31.01
C PHE A 134 16.21 5.61 -30.62
N PRO A 135 17.46 6.11 -30.65
CA PRO A 135 18.61 5.29 -30.28
C PRO A 135 18.51 4.77 -28.85
N THR A 136 18.71 3.47 -28.68
CA THR A 136 18.77 2.78 -27.38
C THR A 136 20.20 2.38 -27.06
N TYR A 137 20.58 2.49 -25.79
CA TYR A 137 21.94 2.26 -25.31
C TYR A 137 21.93 1.07 -24.36
N ARG A 138 22.68 0.03 -24.69
CA ARG A 138 22.89 -1.10 -23.79
C ARG A 138 24.24 -0.95 -23.11
N VAL A 139 24.22 -0.84 -21.79
CA VAL A 139 25.43 -0.77 -20.96
C VAL A 139 25.65 -2.10 -20.27
N THR A 140 26.82 -2.68 -20.48
CA THR A 140 27.28 -3.87 -19.74
C THR A 140 28.52 -3.50 -18.93
N ALA A 141 28.74 -4.20 -17.83
CA ALA A 141 29.87 -3.92 -16.95
C ALA A 141 30.50 -5.20 -16.38
N GLU A 142 31.78 -5.13 -16.05
CA GLU A 142 32.49 -6.22 -15.38
C GLU A 142 33.56 -5.70 -14.43
N ALA A 143 33.78 -6.42 -13.34
CA ALA A 143 34.87 -6.11 -12.41
C ALA A 143 36.19 -6.63 -12.98
N VAL A 144 37.17 -5.75 -13.12
CA VAL A 144 38.48 -6.09 -13.72
C VAL A 144 39.63 -5.59 -12.85
N PRO A 145 40.79 -6.27 -12.86
CA PRO A 145 42.01 -5.71 -12.33
C PRO A 145 42.37 -4.37 -12.99
N HIS A 146 42.92 -3.43 -12.23
CA HIS A 146 43.25 -2.08 -12.75
C HIS A 146 44.20 -2.11 -13.96
N GLY A 147 45.10 -3.09 -14.02
CA GLY A 147 46.06 -3.23 -15.12
C GLY A 147 45.46 -3.73 -16.45
N ASP A 148 44.22 -4.23 -16.42
CA ASP A 148 43.55 -4.81 -17.60
C ASP A 148 42.72 -3.75 -18.35
N VAL A 149 42.52 -2.56 -17.76
CA VAL A 149 41.84 -1.45 -18.43
C VAL A 149 42.84 -0.69 -19.29
N THR A 150 42.58 -0.62 -20.60
CA THR A 150 43.47 0.06 -21.56
C THR A 150 43.29 1.57 -21.62
N GLY A 151 42.11 2.10 -21.29
CA GLY A 151 41.84 3.54 -21.30
C GLY A 151 41.71 4.16 -19.91
N LYS A 152 40.99 5.28 -19.85
CA LYS A 152 40.90 6.10 -18.64
C LYS A 152 39.96 5.48 -17.62
N VAL A 153 40.37 5.50 -16.36
CA VAL A 153 39.56 5.05 -15.22
C VAL A 153 39.07 6.27 -14.45
N ALA A 154 37.76 6.47 -14.39
CA ALA A 154 37.13 7.53 -13.61
C ALA A 154 37.21 7.23 -12.10
N THR A 155 37.26 8.29 -11.31
CA THR A 155 37.00 8.22 -9.86
C THR A 155 35.51 7.99 -9.58
N TYR A 156 35.18 7.56 -8.36
CA TYR A 156 33.78 7.40 -7.94
C TYR A 156 33.01 8.72 -8.01
N GLU A 157 33.64 9.84 -7.65
CA GLU A 157 33.00 11.17 -7.68
C GLU A 157 32.68 11.62 -9.11
N GLU A 158 33.56 11.34 -10.07
CA GLU A 158 33.31 11.61 -11.49
C GLU A 158 32.17 10.75 -12.03
N TYR A 159 32.14 9.47 -11.65
CA TYR A 159 31.03 8.58 -11.97
C TYR A 159 29.71 9.07 -11.35
N GLU A 160 29.70 9.38 -10.05
CA GLU A 160 28.53 9.85 -9.32
C GLU A 160 27.95 11.13 -9.94
N ARG A 161 28.81 12.07 -10.34
CA ARG A 161 28.42 13.29 -11.05
C ARG A 161 27.83 12.99 -12.43
N ALA A 162 28.36 12.00 -13.14
CA ALA A 162 27.84 11.60 -14.45
C ALA A 162 26.46 10.94 -14.34
N VAL A 163 26.24 10.11 -13.31
CA VAL A 163 24.98 9.38 -13.11
C VAL A 163 23.91 10.17 -12.34
N THR A 164 24.19 11.42 -11.97
CA THR A 164 23.26 12.31 -11.25
C THR A 164 22.72 13.41 -12.17
N ARG A 165 21.41 13.62 -12.13
CA ARG A 165 20.68 14.78 -12.69
C ARG A 165 19.69 15.32 -11.65
N GLU A 166 19.16 16.53 -11.87
CA GLU A 166 18.41 17.33 -10.89
C GLU A 166 17.48 16.52 -9.96
N ASP A 167 16.64 15.63 -10.49
CA ASP A 167 15.68 14.83 -9.70
C ASP A 167 15.94 13.31 -9.75
N TYR A 168 17.13 12.87 -10.18
CA TYR A 168 17.39 11.45 -10.42
C TYR A 168 18.86 11.08 -10.27
N VAL A 169 19.13 10.07 -9.45
CA VAL A 169 20.46 9.53 -9.19
C VAL A 169 20.48 8.06 -9.59
N ALA A 170 21.28 7.70 -10.60
CA ALA A 170 21.47 6.32 -11.05
C ALA A 170 22.80 5.73 -10.56
N SER A 171 23.16 5.97 -9.29
CA SER A 171 24.41 5.46 -8.68
C SER A 171 24.51 3.93 -8.67
N GLY A 172 23.39 3.22 -8.87
CA GLY A 172 23.36 1.76 -9.03
C GLY A 172 23.60 1.26 -10.46
N LEU A 173 23.81 2.13 -11.45
CA LEU A 173 23.84 1.75 -12.87
C LEU A 173 24.90 0.69 -13.17
N LEU A 174 26.14 0.86 -12.70
CA LEU A 174 27.22 -0.10 -12.98
C LEU A 174 27.00 -1.44 -12.26
N ARG A 175 26.35 -1.42 -11.10
CA ARG A 175 25.96 -2.65 -10.38
C ARG A 175 24.96 -3.46 -11.22
N ILE A 176 23.90 -2.80 -11.70
CA ILE A 176 22.86 -3.44 -12.53
C ILE A 176 23.46 -3.92 -13.87
N ALA A 177 24.28 -3.06 -14.51
CA ALA A 177 24.95 -3.39 -15.77
C ALA A 177 25.86 -4.62 -15.66
N ARG A 178 26.41 -4.91 -14.47
CA ARG A 178 27.23 -6.10 -14.19
C ARG A 178 26.42 -7.37 -14.00
N GLU A 179 25.25 -7.25 -13.37
CA GLU A 179 24.41 -8.41 -13.06
C GLU A 179 23.70 -8.93 -14.31
N GLU A 180 23.16 -8.03 -15.14
CA GLU A 180 22.32 -8.41 -16.30
C GLU A 180 22.48 -7.51 -17.54
N GLY A 181 23.22 -6.41 -17.42
CA GLY A 181 23.21 -5.33 -18.41
C GLY A 181 21.99 -4.43 -18.22
N ILE A 182 22.07 -3.18 -18.67
CA ILE A 182 20.97 -2.23 -18.60
C ILE A 182 20.72 -1.59 -19.96
N GLU A 183 19.45 -1.47 -20.34
CA GLU A 183 19.03 -0.75 -21.54
C GLU A 183 18.50 0.64 -21.15
N LEU A 184 18.99 1.67 -21.84
CA LEU A 184 18.62 3.07 -21.62
C LEU A 184 18.07 3.64 -22.93
N SER A 185 16.82 4.08 -22.93
CA SER A 185 16.20 4.79 -24.06
C SER A 185 16.67 6.25 -24.15
N TYR A 186 17.35 6.76 -23.13
CA TYR A 186 17.93 8.09 -23.12
C TYR A 186 19.18 8.14 -22.25
N VAL A 187 20.28 8.61 -22.84
CA VAL A 187 21.52 8.94 -22.14
C VAL A 187 21.66 10.46 -22.14
N TRP A 188 21.69 11.06 -20.95
CA TRP A 188 21.79 12.51 -20.81
C TRP A 188 23.24 13.01 -21.02
N PRO A 189 23.45 14.31 -21.27
CA PRO A 189 24.74 14.82 -21.73
C PRO A 189 25.94 14.49 -20.85
N SER A 190 25.81 14.56 -19.51
CA SER A 190 26.92 14.23 -18.60
C SER A 190 27.27 12.74 -18.59
N LEU A 191 26.28 11.85 -18.74
CA LEU A 191 26.51 10.41 -18.84
C LEU A 191 27.09 10.03 -20.21
N ALA A 192 26.63 10.66 -21.29
CA ALA A 192 27.22 10.48 -22.62
C ALA A 192 28.69 10.91 -22.64
N ALA A 193 29.00 12.11 -22.14
CA ALA A 193 30.36 12.61 -22.03
C ALA A 193 31.25 11.72 -21.15
N PHE A 194 30.66 11.07 -20.14
CA PHE A 194 31.36 10.10 -19.30
C PHE A 194 31.71 8.83 -20.07
N PHE A 195 30.75 8.24 -20.80
CA PHE A 195 31.00 7.05 -21.62
C PHE A 195 31.99 7.32 -22.77
N ASP A 196 32.04 8.54 -23.29
CA ASP A 196 33.04 8.92 -24.31
C ASP A 196 34.44 9.13 -23.73
N ALA A 197 34.55 9.48 -22.45
CA ALA A 197 35.81 9.87 -21.82
C ALA A 197 36.52 8.74 -21.06
N TYR A 198 35.77 7.74 -20.61
CA TYR A 198 36.25 6.70 -19.69
C TYR A 198 35.86 5.30 -20.15
N ASP A 199 36.72 4.33 -19.89
CA ASP A 199 36.46 2.91 -20.18
C ASP A 199 36.08 2.13 -18.92
N ALA A 200 36.40 2.68 -17.74
CA ALA A 200 36.10 2.08 -16.45
C ALA A 200 35.90 3.14 -15.37
N ALA A 201 35.32 2.74 -14.24
CA ALA A 201 35.18 3.59 -13.05
C ALA A 201 35.57 2.84 -11.78
N ARG A 202 36.06 3.59 -10.80
CA ARG A 202 36.19 3.09 -9.43
C ARG A 202 34.82 3.10 -8.76
N TYR A 203 34.27 1.92 -8.51
CA TYR A 203 32.95 1.73 -7.92
C TYR A 203 33.05 0.87 -6.66
N HIS A 204 32.73 1.46 -5.50
CA HIS A 204 32.81 0.81 -4.18
C HIS A 204 34.11 0.02 -3.91
N GLY A 205 35.26 0.56 -4.33
CA GLY A 205 36.58 -0.04 -4.12
C GLY A 205 37.04 -1.00 -5.22
N GLU A 206 36.19 -1.32 -6.19
CA GLU A 206 36.53 -2.12 -7.37
C GLU A 206 36.73 -1.23 -8.61
N VAL A 207 37.52 -1.69 -9.58
CA VAL A 207 37.54 -1.09 -10.92
C VAL A 207 36.55 -1.86 -11.78
N VAL A 208 35.54 -1.15 -12.28
CA VAL A 208 34.48 -1.70 -13.10
C VAL A 208 34.62 -1.16 -14.51
N SER A 209 35.00 -2.03 -15.45
CA SER A 209 35.01 -1.73 -16.88
C SER A 209 33.58 -1.78 -17.40
N PHE A 210 33.24 -0.92 -18.35
CA PHE A 210 31.92 -0.93 -18.98
C PHE A 210 32.03 -0.83 -20.50
N SER A 211 31.03 -1.35 -21.18
CA SER A 211 30.87 -1.26 -22.63
C SER A 211 29.48 -0.70 -22.94
N VAL A 212 29.40 0.13 -23.97
CA VAL A 212 28.15 0.76 -24.42
C VAL A 212 27.91 0.35 -25.87
N GLU A 213 26.83 -0.39 -26.10
CA GLU A 213 26.35 -0.74 -27.42
C GLU A 213 25.16 0.16 -27.78
N VAL A 214 25.20 0.82 -28.94
CA VAL A 214 24.12 1.69 -29.40
C VAL A 214 23.34 0.97 -30.51
N THR A 215 22.04 0.80 -30.29
CA THR A 215 21.11 0.34 -31.31
C THR A 215 20.35 1.54 -31.86
N ASP A 216 20.62 1.88 -33.12
CA ASP A 216 20.00 3.01 -33.81
C ASP A 216 19.48 2.56 -35.18
N SER A 217 18.18 2.75 -35.42
CA SER A 217 17.53 2.42 -36.70
C SER A 217 17.83 3.45 -37.80
N GLY A 218 18.36 4.62 -37.42
CA GLY A 218 18.59 5.76 -38.30
C GLY A 218 17.30 6.51 -38.67
N PRO A 219 17.44 7.71 -39.26
CA PRO A 219 16.28 8.54 -39.62
C PRO A 219 15.47 7.95 -40.80
N PRO A 220 14.16 8.25 -40.90
CA PRO A 220 13.41 9.15 -40.01
C PRO A 220 13.08 8.50 -38.66
N TYR A 221 13.29 9.27 -37.60
CA TYR A 221 12.85 8.91 -36.27
C TYR A 221 11.38 9.20 -36.08
N GLU A 222 10.70 8.32 -35.37
CA GLU A 222 9.26 8.22 -35.25
C GLU A 222 8.87 8.08 -33.79
N LEU A 223 7.84 8.82 -33.38
CA LEU A 223 7.11 8.62 -32.13
C LEU A 223 5.64 8.45 -32.46
N SER A 224 5.06 7.33 -32.08
CA SER A 224 3.64 7.01 -32.28
C SER A 224 2.92 6.90 -30.93
N ALA A 225 1.61 7.10 -30.96
CA ALA A 225 0.76 6.94 -29.78
C ALA A 225 -0.36 5.96 -30.13
N THR A 226 -0.39 4.82 -29.44
CA THR A 226 -1.38 3.77 -29.68
C THR A 226 -2.31 3.67 -28.48
N GLU A 227 -3.62 3.63 -28.73
CA GLU A 227 -4.60 3.37 -27.68
C GLU A 227 -4.43 1.96 -27.12
N VAL A 228 -4.35 1.86 -25.80
CA VAL A 228 -4.19 0.61 -25.08
C VAL A 228 -5.26 0.51 -23.98
N PRO A 229 -5.68 -0.72 -23.60
CA PRO A 229 -6.54 -0.88 -22.44
C PRO A 229 -5.83 -0.40 -21.17
N VAL A 230 -6.61 0.09 -20.20
CA VAL A 230 -6.09 0.55 -18.90
C VAL A 230 -5.20 -0.49 -18.22
N SER A 231 -5.51 -1.78 -18.37
CA SER A 231 -4.70 -2.87 -17.81
C SER A 231 -3.29 -2.94 -18.35
N ALA A 232 -3.07 -2.55 -19.61
CA ALA A 232 -1.73 -2.48 -20.19
C ALA A 232 -0.96 -1.26 -19.66
N ALA A 233 -1.65 -0.14 -19.40
CA ALA A 233 -1.02 1.08 -18.88
C ALA A 233 -0.57 0.93 -17.43
N VAL A 234 -1.36 0.24 -16.59
CA VAL A 234 -1.06 0.03 -15.16
C VAL A 234 -0.38 -1.31 -14.86
N GLY A 235 -0.08 -2.12 -15.88
CA GLY A 235 0.69 -3.35 -15.72
C GLY A 235 -0.02 -4.54 -15.05
N GLY A 236 -1.35 -4.54 -14.99
CA GLY A 236 -2.12 -5.62 -14.33
C GLY A 236 -3.60 -5.64 -14.75
N PRO A 237 -4.35 -6.72 -14.46
CA PRO A 237 -5.77 -6.80 -14.78
C PRO A 237 -6.59 -5.79 -13.94
N VAL A 238 -7.40 -4.99 -14.63
CA VAL A 238 -8.22 -3.92 -14.04
C VAL A 238 -9.70 -4.21 -14.27
N TRP A 239 -10.48 -4.24 -13.20
CA TRP A 239 -11.94 -4.20 -13.29
C TRP A 239 -12.41 -2.75 -13.29
N ASN A 240 -13.02 -2.29 -14.38
CA ASN A 240 -13.72 -1.00 -14.38
C ASN A 240 -15.13 -1.17 -13.77
N ALA A 241 -15.27 -0.77 -12.50
CA ALA A 241 -16.50 -0.91 -11.74
C ALA A 241 -17.51 0.23 -11.99
N ASP A 242 -17.20 1.24 -12.81
CA ASP A 242 -18.11 2.34 -13.12
C ASP A 242 -19.40 1.85 -13.81
N ALA A 243 -19.29 0.77 -14.58
CA ALA A 243 -20.41 0.12 -15.26
C ALA A 243 -21.17 -0.90 -14.37
N ALA A 244 -20.72 -1.14 -13.13
CA ALA A 244 -21.37 -2.08 -12.24
C ALA A 244 -22.71 -1.55 -11.71
N SER A 245 -23.54 -2.46 -11.17
CA SER A 245 -24.82 -2.09 -10.55
C SER A 245 -24.62 -1.06 -9.43
N GLU A 246 -25.60 -0.18 -9.21
CA GLU A 246 -25.51 0.84 -8.13
C GLU A 246 -25.22 0.21 -6.77
N ARG A 247 -25.83 -0.95 -6.49
CA ARG A 247 -25.57 -1.71 -5.25
C ARG A 247 -24.11 -2.13 -5.12
N THR A 248 -23.48 -2.56 -6.22
CA THR A 248 -22.06 -2.93 -6.26
C THR A 248 -21.18 -1.71 -6.08
N ARG A 249 -21.45 -0.62 -6.80
CA ARG A 249 -20.69 0.62 -6.70
C ARG A 249 -20.76 1.21 -5.29
N GLU A 250 -21.94 1.26 -4.68
CA GLU A 250 -22.10 1.75 -3.31
C GLU A 250 -21.33 0.89 -2.29
N LEU A 251 -21.32 -0.44 -2.46
CA LEU A 251 -20.52 -1.33 -1.62
C LEU A 251 -19.03 -1.03 -1.77
N LEU A 252 -18.53 -0.93 -3.01
CA LEU A 252 -17.13 -0.62 -3.28
C LEU A 252 -16.73 0.76 -2.76
N ARG A 253 -17.59 1.78 -2.88
CA ARG A 253 -17.36 3.11 -2.29
C ARG A 253 -17.22 3.04 -0.77
N ARG A 254 -18.09 2.28 -0.10
CA ARG A 254 -18.01 2.08 1.36
C ARG A 254 -16.74 1.32 1.75
N ALA A 255 -16.40 0.27 1.00
CA ALA A 255 -15.19 -0.49 1.22
C ALA A 255 -13.93 0.36 1.02
N GLY A 256 -13.85 1.16 -0.05
CA GLY A 256 -12.72 2.04 -0.36
C GLY A 256 -12.54 3.19 0.64
N ARG A 257 -13.63 3.65 1.29
CA ARG A 257 -13.57 4.64 2.38
C ARG A 257 -13.21 4.02 3.73
N THR A 258 -13.34 2.71 3.87
CA THR A 258 -13.06 2.02 5.13
C THR A 258 -11.55 1.83 5.26
N ARG A 259 -10.96 2.34 6.34
CA ARG A 259 -9.57 2.06 6.66
C ARG A 259 -9.45 0.59 7.09
N GLY A 260 -8.93 -0.26 6.21
CA GLY A 260 -8.74 -1.69 6.47
C GLY A 260 -9.85 -2.56 5.90
N ALA A 261 -10.26 -3.59 6.65
CA ALA A 261 -11.15 -4.60 6.15
C ALA A 261 -12.63 -4.20 6.31
N TYR A 262 -13.39 -4.22 5.21
CA TYR A 262 -14.81 -3.91 5.16
C TYR A 262 -15.65 -5.18 5.11
N GLY A 263 -16.57 -5.33 6.07
CA GLY A 263 -17.46 -6.49 6.18
C GLY A 263 -18.87 -6.25 5.64
N PHE A 264 -19.49 -7.29 5.07
CA PHE A 264 -20.89 -7.31 4.62
C PHE A 264 -21.46 -8.74 4.51
N ASP A 265 -22.79 -8.90 4.57
CA ASP A 265 -23.44 -10.23 4.61
C ASP A 265 -24.00 -10.71 3.26
N ARG A 266 -24.31 -9.80 2.35
CA ARG A 266 -24.97 -10.14 1.07
C ARG A 266 -24.18 -9.64 -0.11
N ALA A 267 -23.23 -10.46 -0.56
CA ALA A 267 -22.45 -10.22 -1.76
C ALA A 267 -23.36 -10.03 -2.99
N PRO A 268 -23.24 -8.91 -3.74
CA PRO A 268 -23.76 -8.82 -5.10
C PRO A 268 -23.24 -9.97 -5.96
N ALA A 269 -24.07 -10.47 -6.88
CA ALA A 269 -23.68 -11.56 -7.76
C ALA A 269 -22.42 -11.21 -8.56
N GLY A 270 -21.47 -12.15 -8.61
CA GLY A 270 -20.19 -11.99 -9.33
C GLY A 270 -19.14 -11.12 -8.63
N LEU A 271 -19.50 -10.32 -7.61
CA LEU A 271 -18.57 -9.37 -6.97
C LEU A 271 -17.24 -10.02 -6.54
N LEU A 272 -17.33 -11.12 -5.80
CA LEU A 272 -16.15 -11.75 -5.22
C LEU A 272 -15.24 -12.39 -6.26
N ASP A 273 -15.79 -12.78 -7.42
CA ASP A 273 -15.02 -13.36 -8.51
C ASP A 273 -14.36 -12.26 -9.36
N GLU A 274 -15.04 -11.12 -9.54
CA GLU A 274 -14.46 -9.92 -10.16
C GLU A 274 -13.28 -9.39 -9.34
N LEU A 275 -13.45 -9.22 -8.02
CA LEU A 275 -12.35 -8.83 -7.13
C LEU A 275 -11.21 -9.87 -7.07
N GLN A 276 -11.55 -11.14 -7.28
CA GLN A 276 -10.66 -12.29 -7.49
C GLN A 276 -9.74 -12.16 -8.70
N SER A 277 -10.37 -11.85 -9.82
CA SER A 277 -9.77 -11.99 -11.15
C SER A 277 -8.99 -10.76 -11.57
N HIS A 278 -9.09 -9.67 -10.79
CA HIS A 278 -8.46 -8.40 -11.07
C HIS A 278 -7.57 -7.97 -9.91
N GLU A 279 -6.42 -7.41 -10.27
CA GLU A 279 -5.45 -6.87 -9.33
C GLU A 279 -5.91 -5.48 -8.86
N TYR A 280 -6.50 -4.74 -9.79
CA TYR A 280 -7.01 -3.39 -9.55
C TYR A 280 -8.51 -3.31 -9.81
N VAL A 281 -9.18 -2.49 -9.01
CA VAL A 281 -10.55 -2.02 -9.25
C VAL A 281 -10.47 -0.54 -9.52
N ARG A 282 -11.05 -0.08 -10.64
CA ARG A 282 -11.21 1.34 -10.93
C ARG A 282 -12.67 1.72 -10.70
N LEU A 283 -12.90 2.73 -9.86
CA LEU A 283 -14.24 3.24 -9.54
C LEU A 283 -14.18 4.76 -9.35
N ASP A 284 -15.07 5.48 -10.03
CA ASP A 284 -15.21 6.93 -10.00
C ASP A 284 -13.85 7.64 -10.23
N GLY A 285 -13.04 7.09 -11.15
CA GLY A 285 -11.70 7.59 -11.49
C GLY A 285 -10.57 7.18 -10.54
N THR A 286 -10.87 6.53 -9.42
CA THR A 286 -9.88 6.09 -8.42
C THR A 286 -9.56 4.61 -8.58
N PHE A 287 -8.30 4.23 -8.45
CA PHE A 287 -7.80 2.86 -8.43
C PHE A 287 -7.71 2.35 -6.99
N TYR A 288 -8.08 1.09 -6.82
CA TYR A 288 -7.94 0.37 -5.57
C TYR A 288 -7.25 -0.97 -5.81
N THR A 289 -6.35 -1.40 -4.92
CA THR A 289 -6.05 -2.85 -4.84
C THR A 289 -7.28 -3.56 -4.27
N SER A 290 -7.60 -4.76 -4.73
CA SER A 290 -8.66 -5.57 -4.12
C SER A 290 -8.15 -6.86 -3.50
N VAL A 291 -8.52 -7.10 -2.25
CA VAL A 291 -8.29 -8.38 -1.56
C VAL A 291 -9.61 -8.89 -0.98
N VAL A 292 -9.98 -10.14 -1.30
CA VAL A 292 -11.10 -10.82 -0.63
C VAL A 292 -10.53 -11.62 0.54
N GLU A 293 -10.78 -11.15 1.77
CA GLU A 293 -10.20 -11.72 2.99
C GLU A 293 -11.07 -12.81 3.64
N LYS A 294 -12.40 -12.78 3.42
CA LYS A 294 -13.34 -13.80 3.89
C LYS A 294 -14.42 -14.07 2.85
N ARG A 295 -14.66 -15.36 2.57
CA ARG A 295 -15.69 -15.87 1.64
C ARG A 295 -16.77 -16.72 2.30
N ALA A 296 -16.53 -17.17 3.52
CA ALA A 296 -17.42 -18.06 4.24
C ALA A 296 -17.36 -17.72 5.73
N PRO A 297 -18.44 -17.96 6.49
CA PRO A 297 -18.45 -17.84 7.93
C PRO A 297 -17.25 -18.57 8.57
N ILE A 298 -16.68 -17.95 9.60
CA ILE A 298 -15.62 -18.53 10.43
C ILE A 298 -16.31 -18.89 11.75
N PRO A 299 -16.00 -20.05 12.37
CA PRO A 299 -16.60 -20.51 13.63
C PRO A 299 -16.11 -19.68 14.83
N VAL A 300 -16.42 -18.40 14.82
CA VAL A 300 -16.11 -17.42 15.86
C VAL A 300 -17.29 -16.48 15.99
N SER A 301 -17.67 -16.18 17.22
CA SER A 301 -18.63 -15.13 17.50
C SER A 301 -17.95 -13.99 18.24
N VAL A 302 -18.45 -12.78 17.98
CA VAL A 302 -18.06 -11.58 18.73
C VAL A 302 -19.23 -11.21 19.62
N SER A 303 -18.94 -10.87 20.86
CA SER A 303 -19.93 -10.38 21.81
C SER A 303 -19.45 -9.09 22.47
N ALA A 304 -20.40 -8.24 22.83
CA ALA A 304 -20.14 -6.99 23.51
C ALA A 304 -21.04 -6.83 24.74
N ARG A 305 -20.48 -6.25 25.80
CA ARG A 305 -21.23 -5.89 27.01
C ARG A 305 -20.79 -4.52 27.47
N VAL A 306 -21.75 -3.72 27.92
CA VAL A 306 -21.48 -2.42 28.55
C VAL A 306 -21.84 -2.45 30.02
N GLY A 307 -21.08 -1.70 30.82
CA GLY A 307 -21.34 -1.53 32.25
C GLY A 307 -20.30 -0.61 32.88
N ASN A 308 -20.73 0.23 33.83
CA ASN A 308 -19.86 1.14 34.56
C ASN A 308 -19.00 2.04 33.66
N GLY A 309 -19.59 2.61 32.59
CA GLY A 309 -18.86 3.45 31.63
C GLY A 309 -17.81 2.71 30.80
N ARG A 310 -17.89 1.38 30.69
CA ARG A 310 -16.94 0.55 29.96
C ARG A 310 -17.64 -0.33 28.93
N LEU A 311 -16.94 -0.59 27.83
CA LEU A 311 -17.31 -1.53 26.77
C LEU A 311 -16.34 -2.71 26.83
N ARG A 312 -16.87 -3.91 27.10
CA ARG A 312 -16.13 -5.16 27.00
C ARG A 312 -16.42 -5.81 25.67
N LEU A 313 -15.37 -6.03 24.87
CA LEU A 313 -15.41 -6.80 23.63
C LEU A 313 -14.85 -8.19 23.90
N ALA A 314 -15.51 -9.22 23.38
CA ALA A 314 -15.09 -10.61 23.50
C ALA A 314 -15.22 -11.33 22.16
N LEU A 315 -14.31 -12.25 21.92
CA LEU A 315 -14.36 -13.19 20.81
C LEU A 315 -14.33 -14.61 21.38
N ASP A 316 -15.32 -15.39 20.98
CA ASP A 316 -15.52 -16.77 21.38
C ASP A 316 -15.09 -17.70 20.22
N ASN A 317 -14.25 -18.69 20.52
CA ASN A 317 -13.88 -19.73 19.55
C ASN A 317 -14.95 -20.83 19.56
N GLU A 318 -15.75 -20.90 18.51
CA GLU A 318 -16.84 -21.89 18.38
C GLU A 318 -16.39 -23.17 17.67
N SER A 319 -15.13 -23.24 17.25
CA SER A 319 -14.57 -24.43 16.62
C SER A 319 -14.11 -25.47 17.65
N ASP A 320 -13.86 -26.67 17.17
CA ASP A 320 -13.25 -27.78 17.90
C ASP A 320 -11.72 -27.76 17.88
N THR A 321 -11.11 -26.72 17.28
CA THR A 321 -9.65 -26.56 17.18
C THR A 321 -9.19 -25.23 17.79
N ALA A 322 -7.92 -25.16 18.19
CA ALA A 322 -7.36 -23.91 18.67
C ALA A 322 -7.19 -22.93 17.50
N LEU A 323 -7.58 -21.68 17.69
CA LEU A 323 -7.42 -20.60 16.72
C LEU A 323 -6.27 -19.70 17.12
N THR A 324 -5.53 -19.20 16.15
CA THR A 324 -4.61 -18.06 16.31
C THR A 324 -5.26 -16.84 15.69
N LEU A 325 -5.57 -15.87 16.55
CA LEU A 325 -6.02 -14.54 16.15
C LEU A 325 -4.80 -13.67 15.87
N SER A 326 -4.86 -12.81 14.86
CA SER A 326 -3.87 -11.76 14.58
C SER A 326 -4.57 -10.42 14.46
N GLY A 327 -4.17 -9.45 15.28
CA GLY A 327 -4.69 -8.08 15.27
C GLY A 327 -3.57 -7.06 15.44
N GLY A 328 -3.93 -5.78 15.40
CA GLY A 328 -3.00 -4.70 15.73
C GLY A 328 -2.67 -4.67 17.23
N ALA A 329 -1.69 -3.84 17.61
CA ALA A 329 -1.40 -3.60 19.02
C ALA A 329 -2.46 -2.68 19.68
N PRO A 330 -2.84 -2.94 20.94
CA PRO A 330 -2.55 -4.12 21.74
C PRO A 330 -3.47 -5.31 21.42
N ARG A 331 -3.07 -6.52 21.82
CA ARG A 331 -3.91 -7.72 21.67
C ARG A 331 -5.20 -7.63 22.51
N PRO A 332 -6.29 -8.29 22.09
CA PRO A 332 -6.46 -8.95 20.80
C PRO A 332 -7.08 -8.04 19.72
N PHE A 333 -7.76 -6.95 20.09
CA PHE A 333 -8.56 -6.11 19.16
C PHE A 333 -7.84 -4.85 18.64
N GLY A 334 -6.62 -4.57 19.09
CA GLY A 334 -5.88 -3.38 18.70
C GLY A 334 -6.38 -2.10 19.34
N VAL A 335 -6.01 -0.96 18.74
CA VAL A 335 -6.55 0.35 19.11
C VAL A 335 -7.97 0.48 18.58
N VAL A 336 -8.92 0.69 19.50
CA VAL A 336 -10.35 0.77 19.20
C VAL A 336 -10.85 2.21 19.27
N ARG A 337 -11.60 2.63 18.24
CA ARG A 337 -12.29 3.92 18.16
C ARG A 337 -13.79 3.72 17.96
N CYS A 338 -14.61 4.61 18.53
CA CYS A 338 -16.03 4.67 18.27
C CYS A 338 -16.40 5.90 17.45
N ARG A 339 -17.42 5.78 16.59
CA ARG A 339 -17.93 6.86 15.73
C ARG A 339 -19.47 6.95 15.82
N PRO A 340 -20.08 8.14 15.75
CA PRO A 340 -21.54 8.27 15.68
C PRO A 340 -22.12 7.50 14.48
N THR A 341 -23.29 6.87 14.63
CA THR A 341 -23.97 6.17 13.53
C THR A 341 -24.85 7.08 12.67
N ASP A 342 -25.42 8.14 13.28
CA ASP A 342 -26.26 9.15 12.62
C ASP A 342 -25.43 10.26 11.96
N THR A 343 -24.68 9.92 10.91
CA THR A 343 -24.11 10.92 9.98
C THR A 343 -24.94 11.01 8.71
N SER A 344 -26.26 11.02 8.84
CA SER A 344 -27.24 11.09 7.76
C SER A 344 -27.35 12.50 7.11
N ASN A 345 -26.33 13.34 7.26
CA ASN A 345 -26.27 14.65 6.61
C ASN A 345 -24.92 14.89 5.90
N PRO A 346 -24.66 14.24 4.74
CA PRO A 346 -23.48 14.51 3.90
C PRO A 346 -23.62 15.81 3.07
N SER A 347 -24.51 16.74 3.44
CA SER A 347 -24.89 17.89 2.61
C SER A 347 -24.01 19.14 2.74
N SER A 348 -22.99 19.15 3.60
CA SER A 348 -21.91 20.13 3.47
C SER A 348 -20.84 19.57 2.54
N GLY A 349 -21.01 19.83 1.24
CA GLY A 349 -19.95 19.69 0.24
C GLY A 349 -18.79 20.61 0.60
N GLN A 350 -17.90 20.13 1.46
CA GLN A 350 -16.63 20.77 1.75
C GLN A 350 -15.56 19.70 1.59
N THR A 351 -14.86 19.81 0.47
CA THR A 351 -13.59 19.16 0.17
C THR A 351 -12.56 19.66 1.17
N ASP A 352 -12.58 19.14 2.38
CA ASP A 352 -11.47 19.27 3.30
C ASP A 352 -10.49 18.13 2.98
N ARG A 353 -9.43 18.54 2.27
CA ARG A 353 -8.16 17.83 2.15
C ARG A 353 -7.80 17.17 3.48
N ALA A 354 -7.23 15.98 3.37
CA ALA A 354 -6.81 15.07 4.44
C ALA A 354 -5.70 15.60 5.38
N ASP A 355 -5.51 16.92 5.50
CA ASP A 355 -4.42 17.54 6.26
C ASP A 355 -4.88 18.32 7.51
N SER A 356 -6.17 18.28 7.87
CA SER A 356 -6.65 18.79 9.17
C SER A 356 -6.69 17.67 10.21
N PRO A 357 -5.86 17.72 11.29
CA PRO A 357 -5.87 16.71 12.36
C PRO A 357 -7.12 16.74 13.26
N ASP A 358 -8.12 17.57 12.93
CA ASP A 358 -9.26 17.91 13.79
C ASP A 358 -10.64 17.46 13.27
N SER A 359 -10.72 16.59 12.25
CA SER A 359 -11.98 15.97 11.81
C SER A 359 -12.43 14.79 12.70
N SER A 360 -12.22 14.92 14.02
CA SER A 360 -12.34 13.82 15.00
C SER A 360 -13.78 13.57 15.49
N THR A 361 -14.65 13.09 14.61
CA THR A 361 -15.87 12.40 15.08
C THR A 361 -15.54 11.04 15.72
N ASP A 362 -14.39 10.48 15.41
CA ASP A 362 -13.90 9.22 15.98
C ASP A 362 -13.27 9.47 17.36
N ARG A 363 -13.79 8.79 18.39
CA ARG A 363 -13.29 8.89 19.77
C ARG A 363 -12.58 7.61 20.17
N LEU A 364 -11.37 7.74 20.68
CA LEU A 364 -10.57 6.62 21.19
C LEU A 364 -11.23 6.01 22.41
N LEU A 365 -11.37 4.68 22.44
CA LEU A 365 -11.77 3.95 23.64
C LEU A 365 -10.51 3.47 24.37
N TRP A 366 -10.31 3.92 25.61
CA TRP A 366 -9.05 3.72 26.35
C TRP A 366 -8.98 2.35 27.05
N THR A 367 -7.84 1.67 27.03
CA THR A 367 -7.59 0.47 27.86
C THR A 367 -6.20 0.52 28.50
N ASP A 368 -6.03 -0.17 29.63
CA ASP A 368 -4.74 -0.40 30.29
C ASP A 368 -3.71 -1.04 29.35
N ALA A 369 -4.20 -1.86 28.40
CA ALA A 369 -3.35 -2.52 27.44
C ALA A 369 -2.61 -1.53 26.51
N TYR A 370 -3.10 -0.31 26.32
CA TYR A 370 -2.38 0.73 25.57
C TYR A 370 -1.14 1.20 26.33
N ALA A 371 -1.28 1.46 27.63
CA ALA A 371 -0.19 1.95 28.47
C ALA A 371 0.86 0.86 28.75
N ALA A 372 0.44 -0.42 28.76
CA ALA A 372 1.32 -1.56 29.01
C ALA A 372 1.99 -2.12 27.73
N SER A 373 1.59 -1.67 26.55
CA SER A 373 2.10 -2.18 25.29
C SER A 373 3.37 -1.45 24.85
N ASP A 374 4.46 -2.18 24.66
CA ASP A 374 5.71 -1.63 24.09
C ASP A 374 5.55 -1.16 22.63
N HIS A 375 4.47 -1.59 21.97
CA HIS A 375 4.14 -1.26 20.58
C HIS A 375 3.19 -0.05 20.43
N VAL A 376 2.75 0.57 21.55
CA VAL A 376 1.84 1.72 21.52
C VAL A 376 2.45 2.83 22.37
N ARG A 377 2.82 3.94 21.73
CA ARG A 377 3.29 5.12 22.46
C ARG A 377 2.11 6.00 22.82
N THR A 378 1.96 6.29 24.11
CA THR A 378 0.89 7.14 24.63
C THR A 378 1.46 8.39 25.30
N LYS A 379 0.66 9.46 25.32
CA LYS A 379 0.86 10.63 26.19
C LYS A 379 -0.47 10.91 26.90
N GLY A 380 -0.54 10.63 28.20
CA GLY A 380 -1.82 10.65 28.92
C GLY A 380 -2.77 9.60 28.34
N ARG A 381 -3.96 10.02 27.90
CA ARG A 381 -4.97 9.15 27.25
C ARG A 381 -4.95 9.20 25.72
N ASP A 382 -3.91 9.79 25.13
CA ASP A 382 -3.79 9.94 23.68
C ASP A 382 -2.74 8.98 23.12
N VAL A 383 -3.12 8.19 22.11
CA VAL A 383 -2.20 7.35 21.33
C VAL A 383 -1.47 8.22 20.32
N GLN A 384 -0.15 8.32 20.47
CA GLN A 384 0.73 9.15 19.63
C GLN A 384 1.32 8.35 18.47
N LEU A 385 1.62 7.08 18.73
CA LEU A 385 2.19 6.16 17.74
C LEU A 385 1.70 4.75 18.03
N VAL A 386 1.42 4.01 16.97
CA VAL A 386 1.20 2.57 17.01
C VAL A 386 2.21 1.97 16.06
N GLU A 387 3.03 1.04 16.54
CA GLU A 387 3.87 0.25 15.65
C GLU A 387 2.97 -0.66 14.79
N ASP A 388 3.15 -0.64 13.48
CA ASP A 388 2.38 -1.49 12.55
C ASP A 388 2.90 -2.94 12.61
N VAL A 389 2.60 -3.63 13.71
CA VAL A 389 3.02 -5.01 13.99
C VAL A 389 1.79 -5.86 14.25
N ALA A 390 1.66 -6.96 13.50
CA ALA A 390 0.64 -7.96 13.75
C ALA A 390 0.96 -8.77 15.00
N LEU A 391 0.09 -8.68 15.99
CA LEU A 391 0.21 -9.37 17.26
C LEU A 391 -0.76 -10.56 17.33
N THR A 392 -0.26 -11.73 17.77
CA THR A 392 -1.04 -12.97 17.73
C THR A 392 -1.48 -13.49 19.09
N THR A 393 -2.75 -13.90 19.24
CA THR A 393 -3.27 -14.57 20.44
C THR A 393 -3.83 -15.94 20.08
N THR A 394 -3.44 -16.99 20.80
CA THR A 394 -4.05 -18.31 20.64
C THR A 394 -5.25 -18.46 21.55
N VAL A 395 -6.36 -18.99 21.03
CA VAL A 395 -7.62 -19.22 21.72
C VAL A 395 -8.00 -20.69 21.55
N ASP A 396 -8.07 -21.41 22.66
CA ASP A 396 -8.44 -22.83 22.69
C ASP A 396 -9.89 -23.06 22.22
N PRO A 397 -10.27 -24.29 21.82
CA PRO A 397 -11.65 -24.63 21.49
C PRO A 397 -12.62 -24.26 22.61
N GLY A 398 -13.70 -23.54 22.29
CA GLY A 398 -14.71 -23.09 23.26
C GLY A 398 -14.24 -22.00 24.23
N ALA A 399 -12.99 -21.53 24.10
CA ALA A 399 -12.47 -20.47 24.95
C ALA A 399 -12.83 -19.07 24.42
N THR A 400 -12.81 -18.11 25.33
CA THR A 400 -13.09 -16.69 25.04
C THR A 400 -11.84 -15.86 25.30
N VAL A 401 -11.53 -14.94 24.40
CA VAL A 401 -10.60 -13.83 24.67
C VAL A 401 -11.40 -12.52 24.74
N SER A 402 -11.05 -11.62 25.65
CA SER A 402 -11.78 -10.36 25.79
C SER A 402 -10.88 -9.22 26.24
N GLU A 403 -11.26 -8.00 25.89
CA GLU A 403 -10.62 -6.75 26.34
C GLU A 403 -11.69 -5.74 26.77
N THR A 404 -11.36 -4.89 27.74
CA THR A 404 -12.31 -3.90 28.28
C THR A 404 -11.78 -2.49 28.03
N TYR A 405 -12.63 -1.67 27.44
CA TYR A 405 -12.32 -0.30 27.08
C TYR A 405 -13.17 0.67 27.90
N ALA A 406 -12.55 1.70 28.45
CA ALA A 406 -13.22 2.85 29.01
C ALA A 406 -13.82 3.70 27.89
N VAL A 407 -15.11 3.97 28.02
CA VAL A 407 -15.85 4.86 27.13
C VAL A 407 -15.67 6.29 27.64
N PRO A 408 -15.27 7.26 26.79
CA PRO A 408 -15.11 8.64 27.23
C PRO A 408 -16.41 9.18 27.85
N ALA A 409 -16.30 9.77 29.05
CA ALA A 409 -17.46 10.25 29.81
C ALA A 409 -18.11 11.50 29.20
N ASP A 410 -17.39 12.19 28.32
CA ASP A 410 -17.80 13.40 27.59
C ASP A 410 -18.45 13.10 26.23
N LEU A 411 -18.71 11.82 25.91
CA LEU A 411 -19.46 11.45 24.71
C LEU A 411 -20.89 12.02 24.77
N PRO A 412 -21.32 12.79 23.76
CA PRO A 412 -22.70 13.25 23.66
C PRO A 412 -23.70 12.07 23.58
N PRO A 413 -24.94 12.22 24.10
CA PRO A 413 -25.99 11.23 23.92
C PRO A 413 -26.23 10.92 22.44
N GLY A 414 -26.41 9.64 22.12
CA GLY A 414 -26.56 9.17 20.74
C GLY A 414 -26.12 7.72 20.55
N GLU A 415 -26.23 7.22 19.31
CA GLU A 415 -25.75 5.89 18.94
C GLU A 415 -24.35 5.97 18.31
N TYR A 416 -23.48 5.07 18.74
CA TYR A 416 -22.09 4.95 18.31
C TYR A 416 -21.81 3.53 17.85
N ALA A 417 -20.90 3.39 16.90
CA ALA A 417 -20.38 2.12 16.42
C ALA A 417 -18.87 2.02 16.64
N VAL A 418 -18.43 0.83 17.04
CA VAL A 418 -17.05 0.36 16.99
C VAL A 418 -16.96 -0.66 15.87
N GLU A 419 -16.01 -0.48 14.96
CA GLU A 419 -15.75 -1.41 13.86
C GLU A 419 -14.30 -1.86 13.92
N GLY A 420 -14.05 -3.12 13.60
CA GLY A 420 -12.71 -3.67 13.59
C GLY A 420 -12.63 -4.99 12.85
N SER A 421 -11.41 -5.49 12.71
CA SER A 421 -11.18 -6.78 12.06
C SER A 421 -10.02 -7.53 12.69
N LEU A 422 -10.12 -8.86 12.65
CA LEU A 422 -9.11 -9.78 13.19
C LEU A 422 -8.79 -10.83 12.14
N GLY A 423 -7.51 -11.03 11.86
CA GLY A 423 -7.07 -12.23 11.14
C GLY A 423 -7.26 -13.45 12.04
N VAL A 424 -7.71 -14.56 11.45
CA VAL A 424 -7.96 -15.83 12.11
C VAL A 424 -7.34 -16.93 11.27
N ARG A 425 -6.56 -17.79 11.92
CA ARG A 425 -6.03 -19.01 11.33
C ARG A 425 -6.11 -20.14 12.34
N GLU A 426 -6.26 -21.37 11.88
CA GLU A 426 -6.09 -22.53 12.77
C GLU A 426 -4.67 -22.52 13.36
N ALA A 427 -4.55 -22.78 14.65
CA ALA A 427 -3.26 -22.97 15.29
C ALA A 427 -2.68 -24.28 14.74
N ARG A 428 -1.49 -24.23 14.12
CA ARG A 428 -0.84 -25.46 13.64
C ARG A 428 -0.63 -26.38 14.83
N GLY A 429 -1.28 -27.54 14.79
CA GLY A 429 -0.92 -28.65 15.66
C GLY A 429 0.56 -28.94 15.49
N GLN A 430 1.26 -29.16 16.59
CA GLN A 430 2.68 -29.51 16.61
C GLN A 430 2.86 -30.95 16.10
N ARG A 431 2.52 -31.24 14.84
CA ARG A 431 2.75 -32.53 14.16
C ARG A 431 2.60 -32.39 12.64
N SER A 432 3.64 -32.86 11.96
CA SER A 432 3.83 -33.05 10.51
C SER A 432 4.39 -31.85 9.73
N ALA A 433 5.68 -31.98 9.42
CA ALA A 433 6.44 -31.19 8.46
C ALA A 433 6.05 -31.57 7.02
N ASP A 434 4.81 -31.27 6.64
CA ASP A 434 4.38 -31.34 5.23
C ASP A 434 3.90 -29.94 4.80
N GLU A 435 4.87 -29.09 4.48
CA GLU A 435 4.74 -27.66 4.16
C GLU A 435 4.21 -27.43 2.72
N SER A 436 3.04 -27.97 2.39
CA SER A 436 2.48 -27.79 1.03
C SER A 436 1.07 -27.22 0.98
N SER A 437 0.33 -27.16 2.09
CA SER A 437 -1.00 -26.53 2.11
C SER A 437 -0.91 -25.10 2.66
N PRO A 438 -1.30 -24.07 1.88
CA PRO A 438 -1.39 -22.72 2.42
C PRO A 438 -2.39 -22.75 3.57
N THR A 439 -1.90 -22.54 4.80
CA THR A 439 -2.76 -22.33 5.97
C THR A 439 -3.74 -21.21 5.64
N ARG A 440 -5.03 -21.53 5.53
CA ARG A 440 -6.08 -20.57 5.18
C ARG A 440 -6.23 -19.58 6.32
N SER A 441 -5.53 -18.44 6.22
CA SER A 441 -5.83 -17.26 7.01
C SER A 441 -7.12 -16.63 6.46
N SER A 442 -8.04 -16.26 7.34
CA SER A 442 -9.29 -15.57 7.01
C SER A 442 -9.46 -14.37 7.94
N THR A 443 -10.32 -13.41 7.61
CA THR A 443 -10.55 -12.22 8.46
C THR A 443 -11.96 -12.21 9.03
N VAL A 444 -12.11 -11.94 10.32
CA VAL A 444 -13.38 -11.62 10.97
C VAL A 444 -13.53 -10.12 11.02
N GLY A 445 -14.46 -9.56 10.26
CA GLY A 445 -14.93 -8.19 10.46
C GLY A 445 -16.05 -8.18 11.50
N TYR A 446 -16.03 -7.21 12.40
CA TYR A 446 -17.08 -7.02 13.39
C TYR A 446 -17.52 -5.55 13.50
N ARG A 447 -18.77 -5.36 13.89
CA ARG A 447 -19.35 -4.06 14.27
C ARG A 447 -20.12 -4.20 15.57
N VAL A 448 -19.87 -3.31 16.51
CA VAL A 448 -20.58 -3.22 17.78
C VAL A 448 -21.21 -1.84 17.89
N SER A 449 -22.53 -1.78 17.95
CA SER A 449 -23.28 -0.55 18.16
C SER A 449 -23.72 -0.44 19.62
N PHE A 450 -23.60 0.75 20.19
CA PHE A 450 -24.03 1.06 21.55
C PHE A 450 -24.62 2.47 21.64
N THR A 451 -25.53 2.68 22.58
CA THR A 451 -26.18 3.96 22.85
C THR A 451 -25.61 4.57 24.12
N VAL A 452 -25.42 5.89 24.09
CA VAL A 452 -25.10 6.75 25.23
C VAL A 452 -26.35 7.56 25.57
N ALA A 453 -26.84 7.46 26.81
CA ALA A 453 -28.04 8.13 27.30
C ALA A 453 -27.77 9.00 28.54
#